data_AF-A0A966ZGR4-F1
#
_entry.id   AF-A0A966ZGR4-F1
#
_cell.length_a   1.000
_cell.length_b   1.000
_cell.length_c   1.000
_cell.angle_alpha   90.00
_cell.angle_beta   90.00
_cell.angle_gamma   90.00
#
_symmetry.space_group_name_H-M   'P 1'
#
loop_
_entity.id
_entity.type
_entity.pdbx_description
1 polymer ?
#
loop_
_entity_poly.entity_id
_entity_poly.type
_entity_poly.pdbx_seq_one_letter_code
_entity_poly.pdbx_strand_id
1 'polypeptide(L)'
;MSEITLEITHPTLAPGPLQGFNFFWAFCVKGFRPEVHCQPCFRGSVSPQLNSKTVQSGRLYVMDERRTFPFLYVCGVGVGPKNLLYQKNFHLALRPEPGAREVRETYNGYTITVENAVALPIPELPEGWNGLNRETTRCKNFRFGVEYFGWNPTARSLPYSQQPT
;
A
#
# COMPACT_ATOMS: atom_id res chain seq x y z
N MET A 1 -3.43 -8.86 -20.01
CA MET A 1 -3.05 -7.67 -19.24
C MET A 1 -1.64 -7.89 -18.77
N SER A 2 -0.75 -6.89 -18.85
CA SER A 2 0.60 -7.01 -18.30
C SER A 2 0.54 -7.04 -16.78
N GLU A 3 1.29 -7.94 -16.16
CA GLU A 3 1.36 -8.09 -14.71
C GLU A 3 2.15 -6.94 -14.09
N ILE A 4 1.73 -6.46 -12.92
CA ILE A 4 2.54 -5.52 -12.15
C ILE A 4 3.80 -6.26 -11.69
N THR A 5 4.97 -5.72 -12.01
CA THR A 5 6.21 -6.21 -11.43
C THR A 5 6.78 -5.19 -10.46
N LEU A 6 7.45 -5.67 -9.42
CA LEU A 6 8.03 -4.83 -8.38
C LEU A 6 9.44 -5.34 -8.07
N GLU A 7 10.40 -4.44 -8.06
CA GLU A 7 11.77 -4.72 -7.65
C GLU A 7 12.17 -3.76 -6.53
N ILE A 8 12.90 -4.27 -5.53
CA ILE A 8 13.44 -3.48 -4.44
C ILE A 8 14.95 -3.60 -4.47
N THR A 9 15.68 -2.49 -4.56
CA THR A 9 17.14 -2.47 -4.59
C THR A 9 17.70 -1.49 -3.55
N HIS A 10 18.99 -1.60 -3.25
CA HIS A 10 19.70 -0.63 -2.42
C HIS A 10 21.08 -0.40 -3.05
N PRO A 11 21.57 0.85 -3.14
CA PRO A 11 22.79 1.16 -3.88
C PRO A 11 24.06 0.53 -3.27
N THR A 12 24.07 0.30 -1.95
CA THR A 12 25.26 -0.16 -1.23
C THR A 12 25.08 -1.45 -0.44
N LEU A 13 23.86 -1.95 -0.28
CA LEU A 13 23.60 -3.18 0.48
C LEU A 13 23.44 -4.34 -0.49
N ALA A 14 24.02 -5.48 -0.15
CA ALA A 14 23.83 -6.70 -0.92
C ALA A 14 22.35 -7.16 -0.90
N PRO A 15 21.88 -7.88 -1.94
CA PRO A 15 20.56 -8.50 -1.95
C PRO A 15 20.29 -9.33 -0.69
N GLY A 16 19.11 -9.19 -0.10
CA GLY A 16 18.75 -9.90 1.13
C GLY A 16 17.52 -9.31 1.82
N PRO A 17 17.20 -9.73 3.05
CA PRO A 17 16.07 -9.20 3.80
C PRO A 17 16.12 -7.67 3.94
N LEU A 18 14.97 -7.01 3.81
CA LEU A 18 14.88 -5.56 4.00
C LEU A 18 15.20 -5.20 5.45
N GLN A 19 16.08 -4.22 5.61
CA GLN A 19 16.46 -3.66 6.91
C GLN A 19 15.65 -2.38 7.20
N GLY A 20 15.47 -2.04 8.48
CA GLY A 20 14.81 -0.79 8.89
C GLY A 20 13.28 -0.80 8.88
N PHE A 21 12.65 -1.93 8.58
CA PHE A 21 11.20 -2.08 8.64
C PHE A 21 10.78 -3.16 9.63
N ASN A 22 9.79 -2.86 10.48
CA ASN A 22 9.10 -3.86 11.29
C ASN A 22 8.20 -4.75 10.42
N PHE A 23 7.61 -4.16 9.38
CA PHE A 23 6.77 -4.86 8.42
C PHE A 23 6.99 -4.27 7.04
N PHE A 24 6.97 -5.11 6.02
CA PHE A 24 6.96 -4.64 4.63
C PHE A 24 6.16 -5.64 3.79
N TRP A 25 5.10 -5.17 3.13
CA TRP A 25 4.16 -6.04 2.44
C TRP A 25 3.47 -5.35 1.27
N ALA A 26 3.03 -6.14 0.29
CA ALA A 26 2.01 -5.75 -0.67
C ALA A 26 0.66 -6.38 -0.33
N PHE A 27 -0.42 -5.65 -0.61
CA PHE A 27 -1.78 -6.12 -0.40
C PHE A 27 -2.58 -5.90 -1.69
N CYS A 28 -3.21 -6.95 -2.19
CA CYS A 28 -4.11 -6.87 -3.34
C CYS A 28 -5.48 -6.40 -2.84
N VAL A 29 -5.77 -5.10 -2.96
CA VAL A 29 -6.96 -4.47 -2.39
C VAL A 29 -8.11 -4.54 -3.36
N LYS A 30 -9.27 -4.99 -2.89
CA LYS A 30 -10.53 -5.07 -3.64
C LYS A 30 -11.71 -4.36 -2.95
N GLY A 31 -11.47 -3.72 -1.82
CA GLY A 31 -12.49 -3.03 -1.06
C GLY A 31 -11.98 -2.49 0.26
N PHE A 32 -12.89 -1.83 0.98
CA PHE A 32 -12.59 -1.07 2.20
C PHE A 32 -13.58 -1.42 3.33
N ARG A 33 -13.11 -1.33 4.58
CA ARG A 33 -13.85 -1.49 5.83
C ARG A 33 -13.69 -0.19 6.62
N PRO A 34 -14.67 0.73 6.58
CA PRO A 34 -14.55 2.05 7.20
C PRO A 34 -14.59 2.03 8.73
N GLU A 35 -14.87 0.88 9.35
CA GLU A 35 -14.98 0.71 10.81
C GLU A 35 -13.62 0.54 11.50
N VAL A 36 -12.56 0.25 10.74
CA VAL A 36 -11.20 0.02 11.25
C VAL A 36 -10.19 0.77 10.39
N HIS A 37 -9.00 1.03 10.94
CA HIS A 37 -7.90 1.67 10.21
C HIS A 37 -6.68 0.73 10.10
N CYS A 38 -5.59 1.22 9.53
CA CYS A 38 -4.38 0.45 9.18
C CYS A 38 -4.68 -0.68 8.17
N GLN A 39 -3.82 -1.71 8.08
CA GLN A 39 -4.02 -2.81 7.14
C GLN A 39 -5.42 -3.48 7.24
N PRO A 40 -6.01 -3.69 8.44
CA PRO A 40 -7.34 -4.30 8.56
C PRO A 40 -8.46 -3.58 7.80
N CYS A 41 -8.31 -2.28 7.49
CA CYS A 41 -9.31 -1.56 6.71
C CYS A 41 -9.42 -2.06 5.27
N PHE A 42 -8.43 -2.79 4.75
CA PHE A 42 -8.52 -3.37 3.41
C PHE A 42 -9.30 -4.67 3.37
N ARG A 43 -10.02 -4.88 2.28
CA ARG A 43 -10.60 -6.16 1.86
C ARG A 43 -9.75 -6.71 0.72
N GLY A 44 -9.35 -7.97 0.81
CA GLY A 44 -8.42 -8.60 -0.12
C GLY A 44 -7.47 -9.52 0.63
N SER A 45 -6.21 -9.61 0.18
CA SER A 45 -5.16 -10.32 0.93
C SER A 45 -3.80 -9.67 0.74
N VAL A 46 -2.94 -9.89 1.73
CA VAL A 46 -1.49 -9.73 1.57
C VAL A 46 -1.01 -10.68 0.46
N SER A 47 -0.05 -10.23 -0.34
CA SER A 47 0.62 -11.05 -1.35
C SER A 47 1.46 -12.15 -0.68
N PRO A 48 1.35 -13.42 -1.11
CA PRO A 48 2.24 -14.47 -0.63
C PRO A 48 3.68 -14.29 -1.14
N GLN A 49 3.88 -13.54 -2.24
CA GLN A 49 5.22 -13.25 -2.78
C GLN A 49 5.92 -12.11 -2.02
N LEU A 50 5.22 -11.01 -1.77
CA LEU A 50 5.75 -9.82 -1.09
C LEU A 50 5.03 -9.58 0.24
N ASN A 51 5.55 -10.20 1.31
CA ASN A 51 5.13 -9.96 2.68
C ASN A 51 6.33 -9.90 3.62
N SER A 52 6.10 -9.53 4.88
CA SER A 52 7.19 -9.29 5.84
C SER A 52 8.10 -10.49 6.10
N LYS A 53 7.67 -11.72 5.74
CA LYS A 53 8.49 -12.93 5.87
C LYS A 53 9.28 -13.26 4.60
N THR A 54 8.84 -12.79 3.44
CA THR A 54 9.37 -13.17 2.12
C THR A 54 10.06 -12.00 1.38
N VAL A 55 9.90 -10.78 1.89
CA VAL A 55 10.45 -9.56 1.30
C VAL A 55 11.98 -9.56 1.36
N GLN A 56 12.60 -9.27 0.22
CA GLN A 56 14.03 -9.25 -0.03
C GLN A 56 14.33 -8.20 -1.10
N SER A 57 15.46 -7.53 -0.98
CA SER A 57 16.03 -6.70 -2.04
C SER A 57 16.76 -7.58 -3.08
N GLY A 58 16.92 -7.05 -4.30
CA GLY A 58 17.53 -7.73 -5.44
C GLY A 58 16.67 -8.86 -6.01
N ARG A 59 15.38 -8.90 -5.66
CA ARG A 59 14.40 -9.85 -6.18
C ARG A 59 13.32 -9.11 -6.97
N LEU A 60 12.98 -9.67 -8.13
CA LEU A 60 11.79 -9.28 -8.89
C LEU A 60 10.57 -10.04 -8.35
N TYR A 61 9.51 -9.29 -8.04
CA TYR A 61 8.20 -9.78 -7.65
C TYR A 61 7.23 -9.60 -8.81
N VAL A 62 6.49 -10.66 -9.15
CA VAL A 62 5.47 -10.62 -10.21
C VAL A 62 4.12 -10.73 -9.53
N MET A 63 3.33 -9.66 -9.53
CA MET A 63 2.12 -9.56 -8.71
C MET A 63 0.90 -10.15 -9.44
N ASP A 64 0.94 -11.46 -9.71
CA ASP A 64 0.00 -12.24 -10.52
C ASP A 64 -1.01 -13.05 -9.69
N GLU A 65 -0.93 -13.00 -8.35
CA GLU A 65 -1.58 -13.98 -7.47
C GLU A 65 -3.10 -13.84 -7.42
N ARG A 66 -3.59 -12.72 -7.93
CA ARG A 66 -5.01 -12.47 -8.14
C ARG A 66 -5.19 -11.96 -9.56
N ARG A 67 -5.80 -12.80 -10.40
CA ARG A 67 -6.13 -12.47 -11.81
C ARG A 67 -6.81 -11.11 -11.99
N THR A 68 -7.54 -10.64 -10.97
CA THR A 68 -8.17 -9.32 -10.96
C THR A 68 -8.16 -8.73 -9.54
N PHE A 69 -7.52 -7.59 -9.37
CA PHE A 69 -7.69 -6.68 -8.24
C PHE A 69 -7.59 -5.24 -8.78
N PRO A 70 -8.38 -4.29 -8.26
CA PRO A 70 -8.32 -2.92 -8.76
C PRO A 70 -7.05 -2.19 -8.33
N PHE A 71 -6.48 -2.54 -7.16
CA PHE A 71 -5.31 -1.84 -6.62
C PHE A 71 -4.32 -2.77 -5.93
N LEU A 72 -3.03 -2.46 -6.08
CA LEU A 72 -1.97 -2.98 -5.23
C LEU A 72 -1.56 -1.92 -4.22
N TYR A 73 -1.44 -2.27 -2.95
CA TYR A 73 -0.98 -1.35 -1.92
C TYR A 73 0.29 -1.89 -1.26
N VAL A 74 1.41 -1.19 -1.43
CA VAL A 74 2.69 -1.50 -0.80
C VAL A 74 2.86 -0.65 0.45
N CYS A 75 3.19 -1.28 1.57
CA CYS A 75 3.33 -0.63 2.86
C CYS A 75 4.59 -1.14 3.57
N GLY A 76 5.44 -0.21 3.98
CA GLY A 76 6.58 -0.44 4.87
C GLY A 76 6.38 0.30 6.18
N VAL A 77 6.38 -0.39 7.31
CA VAL A 77 6.32 0.23 8.64
C VAL A 77 7.74 0.31 9.19
N GLY A 78 8.28 1.52 9.31
CA GLY A 78 9.65 1.74 9.74
C GLY A 78 9.92 1.29 11.18
N VAL A 79 11.19 1.26 11.58
CA VAL A 79 11.62 1.01 12.96
C VAL A 79 11.87 2.31 13.75
N GLY A 80 11.65 2.24 15.06
CA GLY A 80 11.95 3.32 16.01
C GLY A 80 10.73 3.88 16.75
N PRO A 81 10.88 5.04 17.42
CA PRO A 81 9.83 5.63 18.24
C PRO A 81 8.55 5.94 17.46
N LYS A 82 7.37 5.65 18.05
CA LYS A 82 6.05 5.80 17.39
C LYS A 82 5.83 7.21 16.81
N ASN A 83 6.32 8.24 17.51
CA ASN A 83 6.20 9.64 17.09
C ASN A 83 7.05 10.00 15.86
N LEU A 84 8.01 9.17 15.44
CA LEU A 84 8.83 9.36 14.24
C LEU A 84 8.42 8.45 13.08
N LEU A 85 7.60 7.43 13.33
CA LEU A 85 7.20 6.46 12.30
C LEU A 85 6.48 7.10 11.12
N TYR A 86 5.80 8.22 11.30
CA TYR A 86 5.13 8.92 10.20
C TYR A 86 6.08 9.38 9.10
N GLN A 87 7.36 9.62 9.41
CA GLN A 87 8.41 9.98 8.45
C GLN A 87 9.07 8.75 7.82
N LYS A 88 9.01 7.60 8.49
CA LYS A 88 9.69 6.37 8.09
C LYS A 88 8.77 5.36 7.41
N ASN A 89 7.46 5.53 7.55
CA ASN A 89 6.50 4.64 6.92
C ASN A 89 6.43 4.91 5.42
N PHE A 90 6.65 3.85 4.65
CA PHE A 90 6.48 3.84 3.21
C PHE A 90 5.05 3.44 2.86
N HIS A 91 4.44 4.16 1.93
CA HIS A 91 3.12 3.84 1.41
C HIS A 91 3.06 4.17 -0.07
N LEU A 92 2.66 3.19 -0.87
CA LEU A 92 2.51 3.33 -2.31
C LEU A 92 1.24 2.57 -2.73
N ALA A 93 0.22 3.32 -3.10
CA ALA A 93 -0.98 2.79 -3.73
C ALA A 93 -0.78 2.78 -5.25
N LEU A 94 -1.17 1.69 -5.91
CA LEU A 94 -0.91 1.44 -7.32
C LEU A 94 -2.18 0.97 -8.02
N ARG A 95 -2.40 1.45 -9.24
CA ARG A 95 -3.41 0.93 -10.17
C ARG A 95 -2.71 0.29 -11.35
N PRO A 96 -3.12 -0.91 -11.82
CA PRO A 96 -2.58 -1.49 -13.05
C PRO A 96 -2.73 -0.54 -14.23
N GLU A 97 -1.64 -0.32 -14.95
CA GLU A 97 -1.57 0.50 -16.17
C GLU A 97 -0.40 -0.01 -17.03
N PRO A 98 -0.65 -0.84 -18.06
CA PRO A 98 0.41 -1.44 -18.85
C PRO A 98 1.37 -0.42 -19.45
N GLY A 99 2.68 -0.66 -19.30
CA GLY A 99 3.74 0.24 -19.78
C GLY A 99 4.03 1.45 -18.89
N ALA A 100 3.24 1.69 -17.84
CA ALA A 100 3.57 2.70 -16.84
C ALA A 100 4.70 2.21 -15.92
N ARG A 101 5.48 3.15 -15.40
CA ARG A 101 6.61 2.89 -14.52
C ARG A 101 6.63 3.87 -13.35
N GLU A 102 6.86 3.35 -12.16
CA GLU A 102 6.96 4.14 -10.93
C GLU A 102 8.22 3.79 -10.16
N VAL A 103 8.91 4.82 -9.65
CA VAL A 103 10.08 4.66 -8.79
C VAL A 103 9.89 5.49 -7.54
N ARG A 104 10.12 4.88 -6.37
CA ARG A 104 10.09 5.59 -5.08
C ARG A 104 11.23 5.15 -4.19
N GLU A 105 11.76 6.11 -3.45
CA GLU A 105 12.78 5.85 -2.44
C GLU A 105 12.14 5.73 -1.05
N THR A 106 12.69 4.84 -0.23
CA THR A 106 12.36 4.75 1.19
C THR A 106 13.26 5.65 2.02
N TYR A 107 12.84 5.93 3.26
CA TYR A 107 13.60 6.78 4.19
C TYR A 107 15.05 6.32 4.46
N ASN A 108 15.34 5.05 4.20
CA ASN A 108 16.63 4.41 4.44
C ASN A 108 17.31 3.96 3.14
N GLY A 109 16.98 4.57 2.00
CA GLY A 109 17.75 4.43 0.76
C GLY A 109 17.43 3.21 -0.11
N TYR A 110 16.39 2.43 0.20
CA TYR A 110 15.91 1.43 -0.74
C TYR A 110 15.15 2.11 -1.88
N THR A 111 15.38 1.67 -3.10
CA THR A 111 14.62 2.07 -4.28
C THR A 111 13.61 0.98 -4.61
N ILE A 112 12.35 1.35 -4.75
CA ILE A 112 11.27 0.46 -5.18
C ILE A 112 10.89 0.89 -6.59
N THR A 113 11.13 0.01 -7.56
CA THR A 113 10.72 0.19 -8.96
C THR A 113 9.52 -0.70 -9.23
N VAL A 114 8.50 -0.14 -9.86
CA VAL A 114 7.28 -0.83 -10.23
C VAL A 114 7.03 -0.63 -11.72
N GLU A 115 6.74 -1.69 -12.45
CA GLU A 115 6.33 -1.64 -13.85
C GLU A 115 4.86 -2.07 -13.99
N ASN A 116 4.21 -1.60 -15.06
CA ASN A 116 2.80 -1.83 -15.39
C ASN A 116 1.80 -1.29 -14.35
N ALA A 117 2.16 -0.23 -13.63
CA ALA A 117 1.27 0.45 -12.70
C ALA A 117 1.61 1.94 -12.55
N VAL A 118 0.60 2.75 -12.21
CA VAL A 118 0.78 4.15 -11.79
C VAL A 118 0.59 4.31 -10.30
N ALA A 119 1.30 5.27 -9.72
CA ALA A 119 1.09 5.64 -8.33
C ALA A 119 -0.19 6.46 -8.18
N LEU A 120 -0.97 6.11 -7.16
CA LEU A 120 -2.20 6.81 -6.81
C LEU A 120 -1.95 7.78 -5.64
N PRO A 121 -2.46 9.03 -5.71
CA PRO A 121 -2.39 9.95 -4.58
C PRO A 121 -3.17 9.39 -3.38
N ILE A 122 -2.65 9.67 -2.18
CA ILE A 122 -3.31 9.37 -0.90
C ILE A 122 -3.54 10.71 -0.19
N PRO A 123 -4.66 11.40 -0.45
CA PRO A 123 -4.91 12.73 0.09
C PRO A 123 -5.04 12.70 1.61
N GLU A 124 -4.78 13.84 2.24
CA GLU A 124 -4.96 13.99 3.68
C GLU A 124 -6.43 14.13 4.04
N LEU A 125 -6.82 13.57 5.20
CA LEU A 125 -8.09 13.88 5.83
C LEU A 125 -7.87 14.93 6.93
N PRO A 126 -8.78 15.91 7.07
CA PRO A 126 -8.75 16.84 8.19
C PRO A 126 -8.74 16.13 9.54
N GLU A 127 -8.13 16.75 10.55
CA GLU A 127 -8.21 16.25 11.92
C GLU A 127 -9.68 16.32 12.41
N GLY A 128 -10.16 15.23 13.03
CA GLY A 128 -11.56 15.14 13.47
C GLY A 128 -12.57 14.92 12.32
N TRP A 129 -12.12 14.65 11.09
CA TRP A 129 -13.00 14.41 9.95
C TRP A 129 -14.04 13.32 10.26
N ASN A 130 -15.33 13.66 10.11
CA ASN A 130 -16.48 12.82 10.48
C ASN A 130 -16.44 12.28 11.93
N GLY A 131 -15.87 13.05 12.86
CA GLY A 131 -15.75 12.66 14.28
C GLY A 131 -14.69 11.58 14.55
N LEU A 132 -13.89 11.20 13.55
CA LEU A 132 -12.85 10.19 13.69
C LEU A 132 -11.63 10.74 14.46
N ASN A 133 -11.00 9.88 15.26
CA ASN A 133 -9.81 10.26 16.01
C ASN A 133 -8.62 10.58 15.08
N ARG A 134 -7.62 11.26 15.66
CA ARG A 134 -6.40 11.66 14.95
C ARG A 134 -5.60 10.49 14.38
N GLU A 135 -5.60 9.33 15.06
CA GLU A 135 -4.87 8.15 14.60
C GLU A 135 -5.46 7.58 13.30
N THR A 136 -6.80 7.56 13.20
CA THR A 136 -7.54 7.10 12.02
C THR A 136 -7.40 8.08 10.86
N THR A 137 -7.64 9.38 11.09
CA THR A 137 -7.55 10.42 10.06
C THR A 137 -6.13 10.61 9.53
N ARG A 138 -5.09 10.19 10.27
CA ARG A 138 -3.68 10.18 9.82
C ARG A 138 -3.24 8.87 9.16
N CYS A 139 -4.03 7.81 9.24
CA CYS A 139 -3.65 6.50 8.70
C CYS A 139 -3.71 6.50 7.16
N LYS A 140 -2.57 6.32 6.47
CA LYS A 140 -2.53 6.34 5.00
C LYS A 140 -3.32 5.20 4.35
N ASN A 141 -3.36 4.02 4.97
CA ASN A 141 -4.24 2.93 4.52
C ASN A 141 -5.71 3.36 4.55
N PHE A 142 -6.14 4.00 5.63
CA PHE A 142 -7.53 4.46 5.78
C PHE A 142 -7.85 5.58 4.79
N ARG A 143 -6.97 6.58 4.67
CA ARG A 143 -7.09 7.67 3.68
C ARG A 143 -7.25 7.15 2.25
N PHE A 144 -6.42 6.17 1.86
CA PHE A 144 -6.56 5.49 0.57
C PHE A 144 -7.93 4.80 0.44
N GLY A 145 -8.38 4.10 1.49
CA GLY A 145 -9.70 3.48 1.51
C GLY A 145 -10.83 4.49 1.28
N VAL A 146 -10.78 5.63 1.98
CA VAL A 146 -11.76 6.72 1.83
C VAL A 146 -11.75 7.30 0.43
N GLU A 147 -10.57 7.57 -0.13
CA GLU A 147 -10.42 8.19 -1.46
C GLU A 147 -11.00 7.30 -2.57
N TYR A 148 -10.59 6.02 -2.61
CA TYR A 148 -10.88 5.15 -3.76
C TYR A 148 -12.09 4.23 -3.60
N PHE A 149 -12.65 4.14 -2.39
CA PHE A 149 -13.87 3.35 -2.14
C PHE A 149 -14.97 4.17 -1.46
N GLY A 150 -14.73 5.45 -1.15
CA GLY A 150 -15.64 6.27 -0.37
C GLY A 150 -15.67 5.88 1.12
N TRP A 151 -16.27 6.75 1.92
CA TRP A 151 -16.54 6.47 3.33
C TRP A 151 -18.04 6.43 3.56
N ASN A 152 -18.51 5.29 4.06
CA ASN A 152 -19.87 5.17 4.54
C ASN A 152 -19.87 4.16 5.70
N PRO A 153 -19.96 4.61 6.96
CA PRO A 153 -19.87 3.75 8.14
C PRO A 153 -21.10 2.85 8.31
N THR A 154 -22.18 3.09 7.56
CA THR A 154 -23.42 2.29 7.59
C THR A 154 -23.61 1.45 6.33
N ALA A 155 -22.87 1.71 5.25
CA ALA A 155 -22.89 0.86 4.08
C ALA A 155 -22.20 -0.46 4.40
N ARG A 156 -22.99 -1.54 4.38
CA ARG A 156 -22.47 -2.86 3.99
C ARG A 156 -21.88 -2.73 2.57
N SER A 157 -20.63 -2.29 2.49
CA SER A 157 -19.69 -2.45 1.37
C SER A 157 -20.28 -2.94 0.05
N LEU A 158 -20.50 -2.01 -0.88
CA LEU A 158 -20.81 -2.36 -2.25
C LEU A 158 -19.54 -2.88 -2.96
N PRO A 159 -19.65 -3.84 -3.88
CA PRO A 159 -18.53 -4.26 -4.72
C PRO A 159 -17.99 -3.09 -5.55
N TYR A 160 -16.67 -3.04 -5.77
CA TYR A 160 -15.99 -2.02 -6.58
C TYR A 160 -16.61 -1.81 -7.98
N SER A 161 -17.21 -2.85 -8.55
CA SER A 161 -17.89 -2.81 -9.85
C SER A 161 -19.22 -2.02 -9.87
N GLN A 162 -19.61 -1.38 -8.76
CA GLN A 162 -20.90 -0.68 -8.61
C GLN A 162 -20.77 0.77 -8.09
N GLN A 163 -19.58 1.38 -8.17
CA GLN A 163 -19.41 2.79 -7.82
C GLN A 163 -19.59 3.67 -9.06
N PRO A 164 -20.38 4.77 -8.99
CA PRO A 164 -20.57 5.68 -10.11
C PRO A 164 -19.24 6.37 -10.47
N THR A 165 -19.00 6.52 -11.78
CA THR A 165 -17.85 7.19 -12.40
C THR A 165 -17.74 8.64 -12.01
#